data_AF-A0A7Y3AH37-F1
#
_entry.id   AF-A0A7Y3AH37-F1
#
_cell.length_a   1.000
_cell.length_b   1.000
_cell.length_c   1.000
_cell.angle_alpha   90.00
_cell.angle_beta   90.00
_cell.angle_gamma   90.00
#
_symmetry.space_group_name_H-M   'P 1'
#
loop_
_entity.id
_entity.type
_entity.pdbx_description
1 polymer ?
#
loop_
_entity_poly.entity_id
_entity_poly.type
_entity_poly.pdbx_seq_one_letter_code
_entity_poly.pdbx_strand_id
1 'polypeptide(L)'
;MGIISPKIPSSNTQPAAIEGKTKKRPTVDLGACTKCGGCIEVAPQIFRFNEAVGYLEVIDANYYDEGLVDEAIRDCPTSCISWDS
;
A
#
# COMPACT_ATOMS: atom_id res chain seq x y z
N MET A 1 3.87 -25.69 22.09
CA MET A 1 4.50 -25.33 20.80
C MET A 1 3.73 -24.16 20.19
N GLY A 2 4.25 -22.94 20.39
CA GLY A 2 4.08 -21.75 19.54
C GLY A 2 2.71 -21.32 19.03
N ILE A 3 1.73 -21.06 19.90
CA ILE A 3 0.55 -20.23 19.54
C ILE A 3 0.79 -18.80 20.00
N ILE A 4 1.44 -17.97 19.18
CA ILE A 4 1.37 -16.50 19.32
C ILE A 4 1.42 -15.81 17.96
N SER A 5 0.31 -15.86 17.21
CA SER A 5 -0.06 -14.70 16.39
C SER A 5 -0.85 -13.77 17.29
N PRO A 6 -0.24 -12.69 17.79
CA PRO A 6 -0.99 -11.44 17.76
C PRO A 6 -0.05 -10.24 17.59
N LYS A 7 -0.09 -9.60 16.42
CA LYS A 7 0.17 -8.16 16.33
C LYS A 7 -0.53 -7.56 15.12
N ILE A 8 -1.86 -7.50 15.19
CA ILE A 8 -2.59 -6.36 14.63
C ILE A 8 -2.89 -5.42 15.79
N PRO A 9 -2.22 -4.26 15.87
CA PRO A 9 -2.80 -3.05 16.39
C PRO A 9 -3.12 -2.18 15.17
N SER A 10 -4.29 -2.25 14.53
CA SER A 10 -5.56 -1.59 14.90
C SER A 10 -5.45 -0.28 15.70
N SER A 11 -4.31 0.39 15.75
CA SER A 11 -4.15 1.65 16.48
C SER A 11 -3.25 2.61 15.73
N ASN A 12 -3.78 3.20 14.66
CA ASN A 12 -3.68 4.65 14.46
C ASN A 12 -4.74 5.05 13.43
N THR A 13 -5.86 5.53 13.94
CA THR A 13 -6.45 6.81 13.53
C THR A 13 -6.11 7.19 12.08
N GLN A 14 -6.96 6.82 11.12
CA GLN A 14 -7.02 7.50 9.83
C GLN A 14 -8.20 8.50 9.81
N PRO A 15 -8.05 9.71 10.38
CA PRO A 15 -8.82 10.87 10.04
C PRO A 15 -8.09 11.57 8.89
N ALA A 16 -8.35 11.16 7.66
CA ALA A 16 -7.84 11.85 6.47
C ALA A 16 -8.95 11.96 5.40
N ALA A 17 -10.16 12.32 5.81
CA ALA A 17 -11.06 13.01 4.92
C ALA A 17 -10.57 14.48 4.80
N ILE A 18 -9.62 14.75 3.90
CA ILE A 18 -9.54 16.03 3.16
C ILE A 18 -8.83 15.83 1.80
N GLU A 19 -9.65 15.42 0.82
CA GLU A 19 -9.60 15.82 -0.58
C GLU A 19 -8.24 15.85 -1.30
N GLY A 20 -7.86 14.71 -1.88
CA GLY A 20 -6.72 14.57 -2.80
C GLY A 20 -6.87 13.33 -3.68
N LYS A 21 -7.91 13.28 -4.52
CA LYS A 21 -8.14 12.19 -5.47
C LYS A 21 -7.42 12.49 -6.79
N THR A 22 -6.34 11.79 -7.09
CA THR A 22 -5.62 11.90 -8.37
C THR A 22 -6.04 10.82 -9.36
N LYS A 23 -5.94 11.10 -10.65
CA LYS A 23 -6.16 10.12 -11.72
C LYS A 23 -4.88 9.36 -12.11
N LYS A 24 -3.74 9.70 -11.49
CA LYS A 24 -2.45 9.06 -11.75
C LYS A 24 -2.44 7.70 -11.09
N ARG A 25 -2.00 6.67 -11.83
CA ARG A 25 -1.88 5.32 -11.30
C ARG A 25 -0.53 5.18 -10.58
N PRO A 26 -0.48 4.71 -9.33
CA PRO A 26 0.79 4.39 -8.73
C PRO A 26 1.37 3.13 -9.38
N THR A 27 2.68 3.12 -9.56
CA THR A 27 3.47 2.00 -10.08
C THR A 27 4.34 1.48 -8.96
N VAL A 28 4.37 0.15 -8.80
CA VAL A 28 5.21 -0.53 -7.82
C VAL A 28 6.33 -1.24 -8.56
N ASP A 29 7.57 -0.96 -8.17
CA ASP A 29 8.72 -1.68 -8.67
C ASP A 29 8.83 -3.04 -7.95
N LEU A 30 8.42 -4.10 -8.65
CA LEU A 30 8.45 -5.47 -8.14
C LEU A 30 9.86 -6.04 -8.00
N GLY A 31 10.86 -5.41 -8.62
CA GLY A 31 12.27 -5.80 -8.49
C GLY A 31 12.89 -5.31 -7.19
N ALA A 32 12.51 -4.11 -6.74
CA ALA A 32 12.94 -3.51 -5.49
C ALA A 32 12.02 -3.85 -4.30
N CYS A 33 10.78 -4.27 -4.55
CA CYS A 33 9.82 -4.60 -3.51
C CYS A 33 10.23 -5.87 -2.74
N THR A 34 10.51 -5.72 -1.45
CA THR A 34 10.78 -6.83 -0.52
C THR A 34 9.53 -7.50 0.04
N LYS A 35 8.34 -7.10 -0.43
CA LYS A 35 7.03 -7.64 0.00
C LYS A 35 6.81 -7.45 1.51
N CYS A 36 7.16 -6.27 2.02
CA CYS A 36 7.01 -5.93 3.44
C CYS A 36 5.55 -5.93 3.93
N GLY A 37 4.57 -5.71 3.05
CA GLY A 37 3.15 -5.70 3.38
C GLY A 37 2.57 -4.33 3.77
N GLY A 38 3.40 -3.35 4.12
CA GLY A 38 2.93 -2.06 4.66
C GLY A 38 1.99 -1.29 3.74
N CYS A 39 2.27 -1.25 2.43
CA CYS A 39 1.39 -0.56 1.47
C CYS A 39 -0.02 -1.16 1.34
N ILE A 40 -0.18 -2.45 1.62
CA ILE A 40 -1.50 -3.12 1.61
C ILE A 40 -2.23 -2.88 2.94
N GLU A 41 -1.49 -2.75 4.04
CA GLU A 41 -2.08 -2.35 5.33
C GLU A 41 -2.55 -0.90 5.31
N VAL A 42 -1.81 -0.01 4.63
CA VAL A 42 -2.17 1.41 4.47
C VAL A 42 -3.30 1.58 3.45
N ALA A 43 -3.17 0.98 2.26
CA ALA A 43 -4.07 1.20 1.12
C ALA A 43 -4.49 -0.12 0.44
N PRO A 44 -5.29 -0.97 1.11
CA PRO A 44 -5.73 -2.27 0.57
C PRO A 44 -6.63 -2.15 -0.66
N GLN A 45 -7.21 -0.98 -0.88
CA GLN A 45 -8.04 -0.66 -2.04
C GLN A 45 -7.25 -0.26 -3.30
N ILE A 46 -5.96 0.03 -3.16
CA ILE A 46 -5.07 0.45 -4.26
C ILE A 46 -4.03 -0.64 -4.52
N PHE A 47 -3.42 -1.17 -3.48
CA PHE A 47 -2.41 -2.22 -3.57
C PHE A 47 -2.99 -3.55 -3.11
N ARG A 48 -2.86 -4.56 -3.97
CA ARG A 48 -3.27 -5.94 -3.69
C ARG A 48 -2.07 -6.85 -3.78
N PHE A 49 -1.82 -7.65 -2.76
CA PHE A 49 -0.83 -8.71 -2.86
C PHE A 49 -1.47 -9.98 -3.39
N ASN A 50 -0.89 -10.56 -4.42
CA ASN A 50 -1.30 -11.83 -4.94
C ASN A 50 -0.35 -12.91 -4.42
N GLU A 51 -0.77 -13.59 -3.37
CA GLU A 51 0.01 -14.66 -2.73
C GLU A 51 0.26 -15.84 -3.67
N ALA A 52 -0.62 -16.07 -4.66
CA ALA A 52 -0.49 -17.18 -5.60
C ALA A 52 0.66 -16.97 -6.60
N VAL A 53 0.83 -15.74 -7.10
CA VAL A 53 1.94 -15.37 -8.00
C VAL A 53 3.15 -14.86 -7.19
N GLY A 54 2.92 -14.41 -5.96
CA GLY A 54 3.93 -13.87 -5.06
C GLY A 54 4.35 -12.44 -5.38
N TYR A 55 3.50 -11.63 -6.01
CA TYR A 55 3.80 -10.24 -6.38
C TYR A 55 2.70 -9.27 -5.96
N LEU A 56 3.07 -7.99 -5.84
CA LEU A 56 2.10 -6.92 -5.68
C LEU A 56 1.45 -6.57 -7.03
N GLU A 57 0.16 -6.30 -6.99
CA GLU A 57 -0.65 -5.85 -8.11
C GLU A 57 -1.34 -4.55 -7.69
N VAL A 58 -1.41 -3.58 -8.60
CA VAL A 58 -2.13 -2.33 -8.37
C VAL A 58 -3.53 -2.46 -8.94
N ILE A 59 -4.54 -2.31 -8.08
CA ILE A 59 -5.95 -2.31 -8.44
C ILE A 59 -6.21 -1.08 -9.31
N ASP A 60 -6.77 -1.29 -10.49
CA ASP A 60 -7.14 -0.19 -11.37
C ASP A 60 -8.39 0.52 -10.82
N ALA A 61 -8.19 1.72 -10.30
CA ALA A 61 -9.24 2.59 -9.81
C ALA A 61 -9.30 3.87 -10.66
N ASN A 62 -10.51 4.42 -10.83
CA ASN A 62 -10.68 5.67 -11.58
C ASN A 62 -10.07 6.89 -10.86
N TYR A 63 -9.90 6.79 -9.54
CA TYR A 63 -9.25 7.79 -8.70
C TYR A 63 -8.44 7.08 -7.60
N TYR A 64 -7.24 7.56 -7.38
CA TYR A 64 -6.33 7.12 -6.31
C TYR A 64 -6.26 8.21 -5.24
N ASP A 65 -6.27 7.78 -3.99
CA ASP A 65 -6.18 8.69 -2.86
C ASP A 65 -4.70 9.01 -2.61
N GLU A 66 -4.29 10.24 -2.93
CA GLU A 66 -2.90 10.66 -2.81
C GLU A 66 -2.42 10.57 -1.37
N GLY A 67 -3.28 10.83 -0.39
CA GLY A 67 -2.94 10.72 1.03
C GLY A 67 -2.57 9.28 1.41
N LEU A 68 -3.36 8.31 0.96
CA LEU A 68 -3.08 6.90 1.25
C LEU A 68 -1.85 6.38 0.50
N VAL A 69 -1.66 6.80 -0.75
CA VAL A 69 -0.46 6.42 -1.52
C VAL A 69 0.80 7.07 -0.94
N ASP A 70 0.74 8.33 -0.52
CA ASP A 70 1.86 9.02 0.13
C ASP A 70 2.22 8.36 1.46
N GLU A 71 1.23 8.01 2.27
CA GLU A 71 1.46 7.28 3.52
C GLU A 71 2.08 5.90 3.25
N ALA A 72 1.64 5.19 2.22
CA ALA A 72 2.24 3.94 1.80
C ALA A 72 3.68 4.11 1.28
N ILE A 73 3.99 5.21 0.58
CA ILE A 73 5.35 5.56 0.15
C ILE A 73 6.25 5.82 1.36
N ARG A 74 5.75 6.56 2.36
CA ARG A 74 6.47 6.90 3.60
C ARG A 74 6.73 5.70 4.49
N ASP A 75 5.79 4.77 4.55
CA ASP A 75 5.92 3.52 5.31
C ASP A 75 6.84 2.51 4.61
N CYS A 76 7.00 2.63 3.29
CA CYS A 76 7.85 1.74 2.51
C CYS A 76 9.35 2.02 2.78
N PRO A 77 10.10 1.08 3.40
CA PRO A 77 11.52 1.28 3.74
C PRO A 77 12.43 1.32 2.50
N THR A 78 11.96 0.78 1.38
CA THR A 78 12.68 0.74 0.10
C THR A 78 12.13 1.76 -0.89
N SER A 79 11.10 2.52 -0.52
CA SER A 79 10.39 3.48 -1.38
C SER A 79 10.15 2.92 -2.80
N CYS A 80 9.66 1.68 -2.90
CA CYS A 80 9.48 0.99 -4.19
C CYS A 80 8.19 1.40 -4.94
N ILE A 81 7.44 2.36 -4.40
CA ILE A 81 6.18 2.85 -4.95
C ILE A 81 6.45 4.23 -5.54
N SER A 82 5.97 4.48 -6.76
CA SER A 82 6.15 5.75 -7.46
C SER A 82 4.89 6.11 -8.24
N TRP A 83 4.70 7.38 -8.57
CA TRP A 83 3.59 7.79 -9.43
C TRP A 83 3.97 7.59 -10.90
N ASP A 84 3.08 6.99 -11.69
CA ASP A 84 3.18 7.00 -13.15
C ASP A 84 3.10 8.46 -13.64
N SER A 85 4.05 8.86 -14.49
CA SER A 85 4.22 10.23 -15.00
C SER A 85 3.66 10.40 -16.40
#